data_AF-A0A7Y1XEA8-F1
#
_entry.id   AF-A0A7Y1XEA8-F1
#
_cell.length_a   1.000
_cell.length_b   1.000
_cell.length_c   1.000
_cell.angle_alpha   90.00
_cell.angle_beta   90.00
_cell.angle_gamma   90.00
#
_symmetry.space_group_name_H-M   'P 1'
#
loop_
_entity.id
_entity.type
_entity.pdbx_description
1 polymer ?
#
loop_
_entity_poly.entity_id
_entity_poly.type
_entity_poly.pdbx_seq_one_letter_code
_entity_poly.pdbx_strand_id
1 'polypeptide(L)'
;RDNINHYLIAGYVFNLSSTTKLKPAVLFKAVEGAPLQADLSANFLFNEKLTLGLAYRWDAALSGLAGFQISDDLMIGYAYDWETTELNQFNSGSHEIFLRWEFFRNKDGIISPRFF
;
A
#
# COMPACT_ATOMS: atom_id res chain seq x y z
N ARG A 1 -26.95 18.60 -2.23
CA ARG A 1 -26.81 17.33 -2.98
C ARG A 1 -25.72 16.57 -2.25
N ASP A 2 -26.03 15.39 -1.74
CA ASP A 2 -25.06 14.57 -1.02
C ASP A 2 -24.20 13.84 -2.03
N ASN A 3 -22.90 14.11 -2.02
CA ASN A 3 -21.95 13.45 -2.91
C ASN A 3 -21.61 12.09 -2.33
N ILE A 4 -21.92 11.01 -3.06
CA ILE A 4 -21.63 9.65 -2.64
C ILE A 4 -20.29 9.22 -3.24
N ASN A 5 -19.42 8.68 -2.38
CA ASN A 5 -18.13 8.11 -2.78
C ASN A 5 -18.19 6.58 -2.68
N HIS A 6 -17.81 5.89 -3.74
CA HIS A 6 -17.76 4.43 -3.81
C HIS A 6 -16.32 3.94 -3.81
N TYR A 7 -16.04 2.96 -2.95
CA TYR A 7 -14.73 2.32 -2.83
C TYR A 7 -14.91 0.81 -2.96
N LEU A 8 -14.14 0.20 -3.86
CA LEU A 8 -14.09 -1.25 -4.02
C LEU A 8 -12.63 -1.68 -3.88
N ILE A 9 -12.36 -2.56 -2.92
CA ILE A 9 -11.02 -3.11 -2.70
C ILE A 9 -11.06 -4.64 -2.79
N ALA A 10 -10.09 -5.21 -3.47
CA ALA A 10 -9.89 -6.65 -3.56
C ALA A 10 -8.40 -6.97 -3.44
N GLY A 11 -8.07 -8.10 -2.84
CA GLY A 11 -6.68 -8.54 -2.68
C GLY A 11 -6.60 -9.96 -2.16
N TYR A 12 -5.42 -10.57 -2.27
CA TYR A 12 -5.19 -11.95 -1.86
C TYR A 12 -3.78 -12.13 -1.28
N VAL A 13 -3.56 -13.17 -0.48
CA VAL A 13 -2.24 -13.54 0.03
C VAL A 13 -1.82 -14.88 -0.57
N PHE A 14 -0.88 -14.83 -1.50
CA PHE A 14 -0.23 -16.02 -2.03
C PHE A 14 0.96 -16.39 -1.13
N ASN A 15 0.90 -17.57 -0.50
CA ASN A 15 2.06 -18.15 0.16
C ASN A 15 2.96 -18.80 -0.90
N LEU A 16 3.99 -18.08 -1.36
CA LEU A 16 4.92 -18.58 -2.37
C LEU A 16 5.92 -19.59 -1.78
N SER A 17 6.28 -19.42 -0.51
CA SER A 17 7.09 -20.36 0.27
C SER A 17 6.75 -20.24 1.77
N SER A 18 7.45 -21.00 2.63
CA SER A 18 7.36 -20.83 4.09
C SER A 18 7.85 -19.47 4.58
N THR A 19 8.62 -18.77 3.75
CA THR A 19 9.29 -17.51 4.09
C THR A 19 8.81 -16.33 3.26
N THR A 20 8.14 -16.55 2.13
CA THR A 20 7.77 -15.50 1.18
C THR A 20 6.27 -15.52 0.92
N LYS A 21 5.63 -14.36 1.12
CA LYS A 21 4.22 -14.12 0.79
C LYS A 21 4.13 -13.02 -0.26
N LEU A 22 3.32 -13.22 -1.29
CA LEU A 22 2.97 -12.21 -2.29
C LEU A 22 1.53 -11.74 -2.03
N LYS A 23 1.36 -10.43 -1.87
CA LYS A 23 0.10 -9.79 -1.50
C LYS A 23 -0.31 -8.76 -2.57
N PRO A 24 -0.98 -9.18 -3.65
CA PRO A 24 -1.54 -8.26 -4.62
C PRO A 24 -2.86 -7.69 -4.11
N ALA A 25 -3.12 -6.43 -4.44
CA ALA A 25 -4.37 -5.75 -4.17
C ALA A 25 -4.72 -4.77 -5.29
N VAL A 26 -6.02 -4.53 -5.47
CA VAL A 26 -6.57 -3.51 -6.34
C VAL A 26 -7.61 -2.70 -5.58
N LEU A 27 -7.64 -1.40 -5.82
CA LEU A 27 -8.57 -0.45 -5.22
C LEU A 27 -9.15 0.45 -6.30
N PHE A 28 -10.47 0.40 -6.48
CA PHE A 28 -11.21 1.33 -7.32
C PHE A 28 -11.89 2.38 -6.45
N LYS A 29 -11.78 3.65 -6.84
CA LYS A 29 -12.42 4.79 -6.18
C LYS A 29 -13.23 5.57 -7.21
N ALA A 30 -14.53 5.70 -6.96
CA ALA A 30 -15.43 6.54 -7.75
C ALA A 30 -16.00 7.63 -6.83
N VAL A 31 -15.61 8.88 -7.10
CA VAL A 31 -15.99 10.06 -6.32
C VAL A 31 -16.76 10.99 -7.24
N GLU A 32 -17.92 11.46 -6.80
CA GLU A 32 -18.73 12.38 -7.61
C GLU A 32 -17.97 13.68 -7.89
N GLY A 33 -17.82 14.03 -9.17
CA GLY A 33 -17.09 15.22 -9.60
C GLY A 33 -15.58 15.05 -9.76
N ALA A 34 -15.02 13.86 -9.55
CA ALA A 34 -13.61 13.55 -9.83
C ALA A 34 -13.47 12.41 -10.87
N PRO A 35 -12.35 12.35 -11.60
CA PRO A 35 -12.04 11.21 -12.46
C PRO A 35 -12.03 9.90 -11.67
N LEU A 36 -12.44 8.81 -12.32
CA LEU A 36 -12.34 7.46 -11.75
C LEU A 36 -10.87 7.14 -11.45
N GLN A 37 -10.58 6.58 -10.28
CA GLN A 37 -9.23 6.17 -9.89
C GLN A 37 -9.16 4.66 -9.68
N ALA A 38 -8.05 4.07 -10.11
CA ALA A 38 -7.71 2.69 -9.84
C ALA A 38 -6.26 2.60 -9.36
N ASP A 39 -6.06 1.92 -8.24
CA ASP A 39 -4.75 1.66 -7.67
C ASP A 39 -4.52 0.14 -7.72
N LEU A 40 -3.44 -0.30 -8.34
CA LEU A 40 -2.97 -1.69 -8.34
C LEU A 40 -1.70 -1.76 -7.49
N SER A 41 -1.58 -2.72 -6.59
CA SER A 41 -0.37 -2.92 -5.80
C SER A 41 -0.02 -4.39 -5.62
N ALA A 42 1.27 -4.64 -5.37
CA ALA A 42 1.79 -5.95 -5.05
C ALA A 42 2.92 -5.82 -4.03
N ASN A 43 2.78 -6.51 -2.90
CA ASN A 43 3.78 -6.54 -1.84
C ASN A 43 4.34 -7.96 -1.67
N PHE A 44 5.66 -8.07 -1.67
CA PHE A 44 6.40 -9.26 -1.27
C PHE A 44 6.85 -9.11 0.18
N LEU A 45 6.40 -10.03 1.04
CA LEU A 45 6.78 -10.12 2.43
C LEU A 45 7.73 -11.31 2.63
N PHE A 46 8.94 -11.03 3.07
CA PHE A 46 9.98 -12.02 3.35
C PHE A 46 10.20 -12.15 4.86
N ASN A 47 10.18 -13.39 5.36
CA ASN A 47 10.42 -13.77 6.76
C ASN A 47 9.59 -12.97 7.77
N GLU A 48 8.41 -12.49 7.36
CA GLU A 48 7.55 -11.59 8.16
C GLU A 48 8.27 -10.31 8.65
N LYS A 49 9.38 -9.93 8.00
CA LYS A 49 10.23 -8.81 8.39
C LYS A 49 10.45 -7.80 7.28
N LEU A 50 10.83 -8.26 6.10
CA LEU A 50 11.14 -7.38 4.98
C LEU A 50 9.94 -7.33 4.02
N THR A 51 9.43 -6.14 3.74
CA THR A 51 8.38 -5.89 2.75
C THR A 51 8.97 -5.12 1.58
N LEU A 52 8.80 -5.63 0.36
CA LEU A 52 9.09 -4.91 -0.88
C LEU A 52 7.80 -4.78 -1.67
N GLY A 53 7.41 -3.57 -2.01
CA GLY A 53 6.13 -3.31 -2.69
C GLY A 53 6.29 -2.46 -3.92
N LEU A 54 5.40 -2.70 -4.88
CA LEU A 54 5.19 -1.85 -6.03
C LEU A 54 3.71 -1.50 -6.09
N ALA A 55 3.40 -0.27 -6.47
CA ALA A 55 2.04 0.15 -6.75
C ALA A 55 1.98 1.03 -7.99
N TYR A 56 0.90 0.90 -8.74
CA TYR A 56 0.58 1.74 -9.88
C TYR A 56 -0.79 2.36 -9.66
N ARG A 57 -0.82 3.68 -9.56
CA ARG A 57 -2.04 4.47 -9.49
C ARG A 57 -2.29 5.05 -10.87
N TRP A 58 -3.35 4.56 -11.51
CA TRP A 58 -3.71 4.96 -12.87
C TRP A 58 -3.83 6.49 -12.94
N ASP A 59 -3.13 7.07 -13.91
CA ASP A 59 -3.12 8.51 -14.21
C ASP A 59 -2.67 9.36 -13.02
N ALA A 60 -1.78 8.79 -12.19
CA ALA A 60 -1.20 9.49 -11.05
C ALA A 60 0.29 9.16 -10.86
N ALA A 61 0.63 7.92 -10.49
CA ALA A 61 1.99 7.59 -10.08
C ALA A 61 2.33 6.10 -10.18
N LEU A 62 3.63 5.82 -10.33
CA LEU A 62 4.25 4.53 -10.07
C LEU A 62 5.06 4.63 -8.77
N SER A 63 4.75 3.77 -7.82
CA SER A 63 5.34 3.78 -6.48
C SER A 63 6.15 2.52 -6.22
N GLY A 64 7.29 2.69 -5.55
CA GLY A 64 8.05 1.60 -4.94
C GLY A 64 8.15 1.80 -3.44
N LEU A 65 8.12 0.72 -2.66
CA LEU A 65 8.33 0.79 -1.22
C LEU A 65 9.21 -0.36 -0.71
N ALA A 66 9.97 -0.06 0.32
CA ALA A 66 10.74 -1.03 1.09
C ALA A 66 10.52 -0.77 2.58
N GLY A 67 10.11 -1.78 3.32
CA GLY A 67 9.84 -1.68 4.76
C GLY A 67 10.48 -2.83 5.53
N PHE A 68 10.90 -2.56 6.76
CA PHE A 68 11.53 -3.52 7.63
C PHE A 68 10.91 -3.48 9.03
N GLN A 69 10.42 -4.63 9.48
CA GLN A 69 9.92 -4.86 10.83
C GLN A 69 11.12 -5.10 11.76
N ILE A 70 11.46 -4.10 12.57
CA ILE A 70 12.61 -4.12 13.48
C ILE A 70 12.30 -5.01 14.69
N SER A 71 11.12 -4.83 15.25
CA SER A 71 10.57 -5.62 16.35
C SER A 71 9.10 -5.88 16.10
N ASP A 72 8.48 -6.71 16.94
CA ASP A 72 7.05 -6.98 16.94
C ASP A 72 6.15 -5.72 16.92
N ASP A 73 6.65 -4.58 17.41
CA ASP A 73 5.86 -3.35 17.59
C ASP A 73 6.39 -2.16 16.77
N LEU A 74 7.55 -2.30 16.11
CA LEU A 74 8.22 -1.23 15.39
C LEU A 74 8.57 -1.63 13.96
N MET A 75 8.09 -0.83 13.01
CA MET A 75 8.45 -0.90 11.60
C MET A 75 8.98 0.44 11.11
N ILE A 76 10.00 0.39 10.26
CA ILE A 76 10.45 1.53 9.48
C ILE A 76 10.32 1.19 8.00
N GLY A 77 10.14 2.20 7.16
CA GLY A 77 10.24 1.99 5.74
C GLY A 77 10.46 3.27 4.96
N TYR A 78 10.63 3.07 3.67
CA TYR A 78 10.90 4.09 2.70
C TYR A 78 10.03 3.82 1.47
N ALA A 79 9.47 4.88 0.90
CA ALA A 79 8.70 4.83 -0.32
C ALA A 79 9.19 5.90 -1.30
N TYR A 80 9.08 5.58 -2.58
CA TYR A 80 9.36 6.49 -3.68
C TYR A 80 8.17 6.50 -4.61
N ASP A 81 7.58 7.68 -4.80
CA ASP A 81 6.45 7.90 -5.70
C ASP A 81 6.92 8.66 -6.92
N TRP A 82 6.92 8.01 -8.09
CA TRP A 82 7.20 8.64 -9.36
C TRP A 82 5.91 9.06 -10.04
N GLU A 83 5.68 10.36 -10.20
CA GLU A 83 4.49 10.89 -10.88
C GLU A 83 4.50 10.56 -12.38
N THR A 84 3.41 9.99 -12.88
CA THR A 84 3.25 9.59 -14.28
C THR A 84 2.41 10.58 -15.10
N THR A 85 1.98 11.69 -14.50
CA THR A 85 1.12 12.70 -15.13
C THR A 85 1.93 13.81 -15.79
N GLU A 86 1.26 14.74 -16.48
CA GLU A 86 1.89 15.92 -17.12
C GLU A 86 2.68 16.82 -16.12
N LEU A 87 2.47 16.64 -14.81
CA LEU A 87 3.25 17.27 -13.74
C LEU A 87 4.68 16.72 -13.61
N ASN A 88 5.01 15.58 -14.23
CA ASN A 88 6.38 15.01 -14.30
C ASN A 88 7.38 15.98 -14.97
N GLN A 89 6.91 16.96 -15.74
CA GLN A 89 7.78 18.01 -16.31
C GLN A 89 8.30 19.00 -15.26
N PHE A 90 7.71 19.00 -14.06
CA PHE A 90 8.03 19.92 -12.96
C PHE A 90 8.32 19.22 -11.62
N ASN A 91 8.03 17.93 -11.49
CA ASN A 91 8.20 17.15 -10.27
C ASN A 91 8.90 15.82 -10.55
N SER A 92 10.06 15.59 -9.93
CA SER A 92 10.88 14.38 -10.08
C SER A 92 10.44 13.19 -9.21
N GLY A 93 9.24 13.27 -8.64
CA GLY A 93 8.73 12.30 -7.67
C GLY A 93 9.04 12.67 -6.22
N SER A 94 8.53 11.86 -5.28
CA SER A 94 8.61 12.11 -3.84
C SER A 94 9.29 10.97 -3.10
N HIS A 95 10.18 11.31 -2.17
CA HIS A 95 10.88 10.39 -1.27
C HIS A 95 10.23 10.48 0.11
N GLU A 96 9.68 9.37 0.60
CA GLU A 96 8.99 9.33 1.89
C GLU A 96 9.65 8.32 2.82
N ILE A 97 9.84 8.69 4.09
CA ILE A 97 10.26 7.78 5.15
C ILE A 97 9.09 7.67 6.12
N PHE A 98 8.72 6.44 6.48
CA PHE A 98 7.63 6.19 7.41
C PHE A 98 8.08 5.32 8.58
N LEU A 99 7.42 5.53 9.73
CA LEU A 99 7.61 4.75 10.94
C LEU A 99 6.24 4.35 11.47
N ARG A 100 6.08 3.06 11.79
CA ARG A 100 4.89 2.53 12.46
C ARG A 100 5.30 2.01 13.83
N TRP A 101 4.64 2.51 14.86
CA TRP A 101 4.80 2.06 16.24
C TRP A 101 3.45 1.62 16.81
N GLU A 102 3.38 0.43 17.39
CA GLU A 102 2.18 -0.12 18.03
C GLU A 102 2.33 -0.06 19.57
N PHE A 103 1.62 0.85 20.24
CA PHE A 103 1.77 1.08 21.70
C PHE A 103 1.04 0.05 22.58
N PHE A 104 -0.09 -0.47 22.13
CA PHE A 104 -0.94 -1.40 22.88
C PHE A 104 -1.38 -2.55 21.98
N ARG A 105 -0.78 -3.73 22.17
CA ARG A 105 -1.14 -4.94 21.43
C ARG A 105 -2.28 -5.65 22.16
N ASN A 106 -3.52 -5.26 21.90
CA ASN A 106 -4.67 -6.01 22.39
C ASN A 106 -4.62 -7.41 21.77
N LYS A 107 -4.47 -8.44 22.61
CA LYS A 107 -4.44 -9.86 22.20
C LYS A 107 -5.81 -10.40 21.79
N ASP A 108 -6.86 -9.58 21.95
CA ASP A 108 -8.21 -9.92 21.56
C ASP A 108 -8.38 -9.70 20.05
N GLY A 109 -8.78 -10.76 19.37
CA GLY A 109 -8.61 -10.97 17.93
C GLY A 109 -8.99 -9.79 17.05
N ILE A 110 -8.14 -9.53 16.05
CA ILE A 110 -8.39 -8.58 14.97
C ILE A 110 -9.71 -8.98 14.29
N ILE A 111 -10.76 -8.16 14.47
CA ILE A 111 -12.14 -8.49 14.06
C ILE A 111 -12.30 -8.46 12.52
N SER A 112 -11.40 -7.76 11.81
CA SER A 112 -11.40 -7.69 10.35
C SER A 112 -9.97 -7.54 9.80
N PRO A 113 -9.16 -8.61 9.78
CA PRO A 113 -7.80 -8.52 9.28
C PRO A 113 -7.81 -8.39 7.76
N ARG A 114 -7.58 -7.17 7.25
CA ARG A 114 -7.32 -6.95 5.84
C ARG A 114 -5.82 -7.14 5.59
N PHE A 115 -5.39 -8.39 5.56
CA PHE A 115 -4.04 -8.75 5.17
C PHE A 115 -3.98 -8.91 3.65
N PHE A 116 -3.93 -7.83 2.89
CA PHE A 116 -3.46 -7.83 1.51
C PHE A 116 -2.67 -6.54 1.28
#